data_AF-A0A6G1W7P3-F1
#
_entry.id   AF-A0A6G1W7P3-F1
#
_cell.length_a   1.000
_cell.length_b   1.000
_cell.length_c   1.000
_cell.angle_alpha   90.00
_cell.angle_beta   90.00
_cell.angle_gamma   90.00
#
_symmetry.space_group_name_H-M   'P 1'
#
loop_
_entity.id
_entity.type
_entity.pdbx_description
1 polymer ?
#
loop_
_entity_poly.entity_id
_entity_poly.type
_entity_poly.pdbx_seq_one_letter_code
_entity_poly.pdbx_strand_id
1 'polypeptide(L)'
;MAIQLDYLLQPLGYYCTEIGPLNQIIHLWGYTDLNERQRCRNLLKQDPRWTEYVAMIMPLIEHQESRILTPAGFFSPMAVAYRPA
;
A
#
# COMPACT_ATOMS: atom_id res chain seq x y z
N MET A 1 -10.82 0.29 -0.08
CA MET A 1 -9.76 0.88 0.77
C MET A 1 -9.91 0.57 2.26
N ALA A 2 -11.11 0.51 2.84
CA ALA A 2 -11.28 0.25 4.28
C ALA A 2 -10.51 -0.97 4.79
N ILE A 3 -10.65 -2.13 4.12
CA ILE A 3 -9.98 -3.38 4.53
C ILE A 3 -8.45 -3.24 4.58
N GLN A 4 -7.83 -2.54 3.63
CA GLN A 4 -6.38 -2.33 3.65
C GLN A 4 -5.94 -1.51 4.86
N LEU A 5 -6.71 -0.51 5.26
CA LEU A 5 -6.41 0.36 6.39
C LEU A 5 -6.58 -0.33 7.75
N ASP A 6 -7.33 -1.45 7.80
CA ASP A 6 -7.42 -2.30 9.00
C ASP A 6 -6.09 -3.00 9.32
N TYR A 7 -5.23 -3.23 8.31
CA TYR A 7 -4.00 -4.04 8.44
C TYR A 7 -2.71 -3.29 8.07
N LEU A 8 -2.79 -2.41 7.08
CA LEU A 8 -1.70 -1.57 6.62
C LEU A 8 -1.76 -0.24 7.37
N LEU A 9 -0.59 0.31 7.71
CA LEU A 9 -0.48 1.68 8.23
C LEU A 9 -1.07 2.68 7.22
N GLN A 10 -1.39 3.90 7.66
CA GLN A 10 -1.87 4.94 6.74
C GLN A 10 -0.89 5.12 5.56
N PRO A 11 -1.40 5.12 4.31
CA PRO A 11 -0.55 5.28 3.14
C PRO A 11 0.09 6.68 3.16
N LEU A 12 1.34 6.75 2.72
CA LEU A 12 2.03 8.02 2.47
C LEU A 12 1.40 8.78 1.30
N GLY A 13 0.68 8.06 0.43
CA GLY A 13 -0.09 8.66 -0.65
C GLY A 13 -0.82 7.62 -1.50
N TYR A 14 -1.86 8.10 -2.18
CA TYR A 14 -2.65 7.33 -3.13
C TYR A 14 -3.03 8.26 -4.28
N TYR A 15 -2.64 7.90 -5.50
CA TYR A 15 -2.63 8.81 -6.65
C TYR A 15 -3.17 8.11 -7.90
N CYS A 16 -3.72 8.91 -8.81
CA CYS A 16 -4.00 8.54 -10.20
C CYS A 16 -3.09 9.37 -11.11
N THR A 17 -2.61 8.78 -12.20
CA THR A 17 -1.77 9.48 -13.17
C THR A 17 -2.61 10.38 -14.07
N GLU A 18 -2.39 11.70 -14.01
CA GLU A 18 -3.00 12.70 -14.91
C GLU A 18 -2.21 12.88 -16.21
N ILE A 19 -0.87 12.83 -16.14
CA ILE A 19 0.03 13.01 -17.30
C ILE A 19 1.09 11.90 -17.25
N GLY A 20 1.21 11.11 -18.33
CA GLY A 20 2.09 9.93 -18.39
C GLY A 20 1.30 8.66 -18.74
N PRO A 21 1.66 7.49 -18.17
CA PRO A 21 0.86 6.28 -18.30
C PRO A 21 -0.54 6.47 -17.69
N LEU A 22 -1.57 6.56 -18.54
CA LEU A 22 -2.95 6.76 -18.11
C LEU A 22 -3.55 5.48 -17.50
N ASN A 23 -4.66 5.64 -16.77
CA ASN A 23 -5.33 4.56 -16.04
C ASN A 23 -4.43 3.85 -15.00
N GLN A 24 -3.39 4.55 -14.53
CA GLN A 24 -2.45 4.04 -13.55
C GLN A 24 -2.81 4.53 -12.15
N ILE A 25 -2.83 3.59 -11.21
CA ILE A 25 -2.96 3.86 -9.77
C ILE A 25 -1.59 3.68 -9.11
N ILE A 26 -1.19 4.66 -8.31
CA ILE A 26 0.06 4.63 -7.55
C ILE A 26 -0.27 4.78 -6.07
N HIS A 27 0.15 3.83 -5.26
CA HIS A 27 -0.05 3.87 -3.81
C HIS A 27 1.27 3.63 -3.07
N LEU A 28 1.56 4.49 -2.10
CA LEU A 28 2.81 4.48 -1.35
C LEU A 28 2.54 4.15 0.11
N TRP A 29 3.25 3.16 0.63
CA TRP A 29 3.10 2.68 2.00
C TRP A 29 4.43 2.82 2.73
N GLY A 30 4.39 3.43 3.93
CA GLY A 30 5.54 3.53 4.81
C GLY A 30 5.59 2.34 5.76
N TYR A 31 6.78 1.78 5.98
CA TYR A 31 7.06 0.75 6.97
C TYR A 31 8.36 1.09 7.67
N THR A 32 8.47 0.70 8.94
CA THR A 32 9.69 0.83 9.74
C THR A 32 10.78 -0.08 9.19
N ASP A 33 10.41 -1.29 8.80
CA ASP A 33 11.29 -2.27 8.16
C ASP A 33 10.52 -3.25 7.25
N LEU A 34 11.26 -4.15 6.59
CA LEU A 34 10.66 -5.15 5.70
C LEU A 34 9.93 -6.28 6.45
N ASN A 35 10.23 -6.52 7.73
CA ASN A 35 9.56 -7.51 8.56
C ASN A 35 8.16 -7.03 8.94
N GLU A 36 8.00 -5.76 9.31
CA GLU A 36 6.71 -5.11 9.54
C GLU A 36 5.84 -5.18 8.28
N ARG A 37 6.41 -4.84 7.12
CA ARG A 37 5.72 -4.99 5.83
C ARG A 37 5.24 -6.42 5.64
N GLN A 38 6.10 -7.42 5.87
CA GLN A 38 5.74 -8.82 5.69
C GLN A 38 4.62 -9.25 6.64
N ARG A 39 4.70 -8.87 7.92
CA ARG A 39 3.69 -9.15 8.95
C ARG A 39 2.33 -8.56 8.59
N CYS A 40 2.26 -7.25 8.31
CA CYS A 40 1.01 -6.57 7.95
C CYS A 40 0.36 -7.18 6.70
N ARG A 41 1.15 -7.48 5.66
CA ARG A 41 0.63 -8.09 4.43
C ARG A 41 0.20 -9.54 4.61
N ASN A 42 0.84 -10.29 5.50
CA ASN A 42 0.41 -11.65 5.84
C ASN A 42 -0.93 -11.64 6.56
N LEU A 43 -1.13 -10.72 7.50
CA LEU A 43 -2.41 -10.56 8.20
C LEU A 43 -3.54 -10.15 7.24
N LEU A 44 -3.29 -9.18 6.36
CA LEU A 44 -4.24 -8.78 5.32
C LEU A 44 -4.68 -9.95 4.43
N LYS A 45 -3.73 -10.81 4.03
CA LYS A 45 -4.02 -11.98 3.19
C LYS A 45 -4.89 -13.05 3.88
N GLN A 46 -4.95 -13.05 5.21
CA GLN A 46 -5.79 -13.99 5.97
C GLN A 46 -7.24 -13.53 6.06
N ASP A 47 -7.55 -12.26 5.74
CA ASP A 47 -8.91 -11.75 5.74
C ASP A 47 -9.68 -12.23 4.49
N PRO A 48 -10.81 -12.96 4.65
CA PRO A 48 -11.64 -13.38 3.53
C PRO A 48 -12.14 -12.20 2.69
N ARG A 49 -12.45 -11.05 3.32
CA ARG A 49 -12.89 -9.83 2.64
C ARG A 49 -11.84 -9.32 1.66
N TRP A 50 -10.56 -9.49 2.02
CA TRP A 50 -9.44 -9.14 1.14
C TRP A 50 -9.35 -10.10 -0.05
N THR A 51 -9.54 -11.40 0.17
CA THR A 51 -9.51 -12.41 -0.89
C THR A 51 -10.60 -12.17 -1.94
N GLU A 52 -11.83 -11.90 -1.49
CA GLU A 52 -12.97 -11.56 -2.36
C GLU A 52 -12.70 -10.27 -3.16
N TYR A 53 -12.19 -9.24 -2.49
CA TYR A 53 -11.83 -7.98 -3.14
C TYR A 53 -10.75 -8.19 -4.22
N VAL A 54 -9.69 -8.95 -3.93
CA VAL A 54 -8.62 -9.27 -4.89
C VAL A 54 -9.20 -10.00 -6.10
N ALA A 55 -10.08 -10.98 -5.91
CA ALA A 55 -10.70 -11.71 -7.02
C ALA A 55 -11.50 -10.78 -7.95
N MET A 56 -12.15 -9.74 -7.41
CA MET A 56 -12.87 -8.74 -8.19
C MET A 56 -11.94 -7.80 -8.97
N ILE A 57 -10.83 -7.37 -8.38
CA ILE A 57 -9.95 -6.35 -9.00
C ILE A 57 -8.90 -6.93 -9.94
N MET A 58 -8.43 -8.16 -9.71
CA MET A 58 -7.34 -8.77 -10.50
C MET A 58 -7.61 -8.78 -12.02
N PRO A 59 -8.84 -9.08 -12.50
CA PRO A 59 -9.15 -9.01 -13.93
C PRO A 59 -9.07 -7.61 -14.53
N LEU A 60 -9.11 -6.55 -13.72
CA LEU A 60 -9.04 -5.15 -14.15
C LEU A 60 -7.60 -4.63 -14.25
N ILE A 61 -6.61 -5.42 -13.82
CA ILE A 61 -5.20 -5.03 -13.76
C ILE A 61 -4.45 -5.67 -14.92
N GLU A 62 -4.01 -4.87 -15.89
CA GLU A 62 -3.19 -5.35 -17.01
C GLU A 62 -1.72 -5.55 -16.61
N HIS A 63 -1.18 -4.65 -15.79
CA HIS A 63 0.20 -4.68 -15.33
C HIS A 63 0.31 -4.18 -13.89
N GLN A 64 1.17 -4.83 -13.09
CA GLN A 64 1.43 -4.43 -11.72
C GLN A 64 2.93 -4.54 -11.42
N GLU A 65 3.51 -3.48 -10.86
CA GLU A 65 4.85 -3.48 -10.30
C GLU A 65 4.87 -2.95 -8.87
N SER A 66 5.96 -3.20 -8.15
CA SER A 66 6.20 -2.65 -6.82
C SER A 66 7.70 -2.48 -6.60
N ARG A 67 8.07 -1.40 -5.90
CA ARG A 67 9.47 -1.08 -5.60
C ARG A 67 9.62 -0.77 -4.12
N ILE A 68 10.80 -1.05 -3.57
CA ILE A 68 11.19 -0.62 -2.23
C ILE A 68 12.09 0.60 -2.39
N LEU A 69 11.73 1.68 -1.70
CA LEU A 69 12.42 2.96 -1.79
C LEU A 69 12.96 3.31 -0.41
N THR A 70 14.19 3.85 -0.37
CA THR A 70 14.74 4.49 0.82
C THR A 70 14.57 6.00 0.67
N PRO A 71 14.01 6.71 1.68
CA PRO A 71 13.93 8.17 1.65
C PRO A 71 15.32 8.80 1.44
N ALA A 72 15.40 9.84 0.63
CA ALA A 72 16.62 10.64 0.54
C ALA A 72 16.90 11.32 1.89
N GLY A 73 18.17 11.56 2.24
CA GLY A 73 18.54 12.03 3.58
C GLY A 73 17.94 13.38 4.02
N PHE A 74 17.49 14.21 3.08
CA PHE A 74 16.80 15.48 3.36
C PHE A 74 15.28 15.35 3.46
N PHE A 75 14.71 14.21 3.06
CA PHE A 75 13.27 13.99 3.02
C PHE A 75 12.85 13.14 4.21
N SER A 76 12.11 13.76 5.13
CA SER A 76 11.40 13.03 6.18
C SER A 76 9.96 12.84 5.73
N PRO A 77 9.54 11.61 5.35
CA PRO A 77 8.15 11.37 5.06
C PRO A 77 7.34 11.63 6.32
N MET A 78 6.22 12.34 6.17
CA MET A 78 5.20 12.41 7.21
C MET A 78 4.52 11.04 7.30
N ALA A 79 5.19 10.06 7.90
CA ALA A 79 4.52 8.89 8.40
C ALA A 79 3.63 9.38 9.54
N VAL A 80 2.31 9.25 9.40
CA VAL A 80 1.44 9.30 10.56
C VAL A 80 1.85 8.11 11.43
N ALA A 81 2.68 8.39 12.43
CA ALA A 81 3.20 7.39 13.34
C ALA A 81 2.05 6.52 13.84
N TYR A 82 2.25 5.21 13.81
CA TYR A 82 1.38 4.25 14.47
C TYR A 82 1.09 4.73 15.90
N ARG A 83 -0.17 5.10 16.18
CA ARG A 83 -0.68 5.30 17.54
C ARG A 83 -1.24 3.96 18.01
N PRO A 84 -0.56 3.21 18.89
CA PRO A 84 -1.26 2.20 19.65
C PRO A 84 -2.25 2.89 20.60
N ALA A 85 -3.38 2.24 20.84
CA ALA A 85 -4.25 2.57 21.97
C ALA A 85 -3.53 2.31 23.30
#